data_AF-A0A1Q4AS45-F1
#
_entry.id   AF-A0A1Q4AS45-F1
#
_cell.length_a   1.000
_cell.length_b   1.000
_cell.length_c   1.000
_cell.angle_alpha   90.00
_cell.angle_beta   90.00
_cell.angle_gamma   90.00
#
_symmetry.space_group_name_H-M   'P 1'
#
loop_
_entity.id
_entity.type
_entity.pdbx_description
1 polymer ?
#
loop_
_entity_poly.entity_id
_entity_poly.type
_entity_poly.pdbx_seq_one_letter_code
_entity_poly.pdbx_strand_id
1 'polypeptide(L)'
;MSDGLDVSGGTTAVSTEDIEVAADQLHRLVVECSAIAAALSALDPVASPWSADDDQAKLDIGVALAGLRDIACGAQTLAVVLRTAAQGYEIAERVAGAAVRGGETLLAQWLGARVPAWLLGSGLFLSFAGGVWAGIRASGGLAPLVDSYFRDNGIPSASPAAKQLNGLWTNPAAVGAIRTVAQSAGPFLIGAAGALPGTAQALGTTSFEVGAKGLIVAGQSVGLLTETGVRLVEAADRPVVAPPRDYVDRLARVPYQEDGSGPQVMIERYSVEGGPDRFAVYVGGTATFSPVATTEPWDMTSNLYNAAGVESGSVASVRAAMAAAGITADSPVQLTGYSQGGGVVARIAASGDYDVRGLASFGGPTGQVDLPHGVPAVLVEHSDDLVPALGGEQANSEAVLVRRDVYGGREVSKEWGVPSHHIENYIKTAHLMDTSGSPQLGETLAKLDAFTDGTTLETSTLYTFERTSG
;
A
#
# COMPACT_ATOMS: atom_id res chain seq x y z
N MET A 1 -9.91 1.42 22.28
CA MET A 1 -10.14 1.78 20.87
C MET A 1 -10.10 0.49 20.08
N SER A 2 -11.06 0.27 19.19
CA SER A 2 -11.17 -0.98 18.41
C SER A 2 -9.95 -1.15 17.51
N ASP A 3 -9.46 -2.38 17.40
CA ASP A 3 -8.39 -2.81 16.48
C ASP A 3 -8.95 -2.85 15.03
N GLY A 4 -9.48 -1.72 14.58
CA GLY A 4 -10.25 -1.58 13.35
C GLY A 4 -9.39 -1.29 12.14
N LEU A 5 -9.89 -1.67 10.96
CA LEU A 5 -9.32 -1.31 9.67
C LEU A 5 -9.99 -0.02 9.18
N ASP A 6 -9.19 0.89 8.66
CA ASP A 6 -9.63 2.01 7.82
C ASP A 6 -9.49 1.56 6.36
N VAL A 7 -10.62 1.32 5.70
CA VAL A 7 -10.68 0.90 4.29
C VAL A 7 -11.19 2.09 3.48
N SER A 8 -10.44 2.48 2.45
CA SER A 8 -10.82 3.61 1.62
C SER A 8 -10.44 3.39 0.15
N GLY A 9 -11.24 3.97 -0.75
CA GLY A 9 -10.83 4.20 -2.13
C GLY A 9 -10.06 5.52 -2.21
N GLY A 10 -8.73 5.47 -2.06
CA GLY A 10 -7.88 6.66 -2.12
C GLY A 10 -7.62 7.36 -0.78
N THR A 11 -7.50 8.70 -0.76
CA THR A 11 -6.85 9.45 0.33
C THR A 11 -7.80 10.17 1.31
N THR A 12 -9.05 9.75 1.46
CA THR A 12 -10.05 10.50 2.24
C THR A 12 -10.05 10.12 3.73
N ALA A 13 -10.25 11.11 4.61
CA ALA A 13 -10.15 11.00 6.07
C ALA A 13 -11.51 10.82 6.77
N VAL A 14 -12.61 11.24 6.13
CA VAL A 14 -13.96 10.87 6.52
C VAL A 14 -14.30 9.51 5.91
N SER A 15 -14.81 8.59 6.73
CA SER A 15 -15.47 7.36 6.27
C SER A 15 -16.75 7.74 5.51
N THR A 16 -16.59 8.15 4.25
CA THR A 16 -17.67 8.38 3.29
C THR A 16 -18.41 7.08 3.02
N GLU A 17 -17.76 5.95 3.26
CA GLU A 17 -18.32 4.61 3.15
C GLU A 17 -19.42 4.34 4.18
N ASP A 18 -19.26 4.68 5.47
CA ASP A 18 -20.34 4.50 6.45
C ASP A 18 -21.59 5.32 6.07
N ILE A 19 -21.35 6.48 5.44
CA ILE A 19 -22.39 7.36 4.90
C ILE A 19 -23.06 6.74 3.67
N GLU A 20 -22.29 6.09 2.78
CA GLU A 20 -22.79 5.37 1.61
C GLU A 20 -23.55 4.09 1.97
N VAL A 21 -23.02 3.29 2.90
CA VAL A 21 -23.68 2.09 3.43
C VAL A 21 -25.01 2.46 4.09
N ALA A 22 -25.06 3.54 4.87
CA ALA A 22 -26.30 4.06 5.43
C ALA A 22 -27.28 4.53 4.32
N ALA A 23 -26.79 5.18 3.27
CA ALA A 23 -27.61 5.58 2.13
C ALA A 23 -28.18 4.37 1.37
N ASP A 24 -27.43 3.28 1.24
CA ASP A 24 -27.88 2.04 0.57
C ASP A 24 -28.89 1.25 1.42
N GLN A 25 -28.74 1.27 2.75
CA GLN A 25 -29.77 0.73 3.65
C GLN A 25 -31.09 1.52 3.52
N LEU A 26 -31.02 2.85 3.44
CA LEU A 26 -32.20 3.69 3.20
C LEU A 26 -32.81 3.44 1.83
N HIS A 27 -31.99 3.21 0.79
CA HIS A 27 -32.50 2.87 -0.53
C HIS A 27 -33.23 1.52 -0.54
N ARG A 28 -32.70 0.51 0.15
CA ARG A 28 -33.38 -0.78 0.34
C ARG A 28 -34.73 -0.60 1.04
N LEU A 29 -34.80 0.23 2.07
CA LEU A 29 -36.05 0.56 2.76
C LEU A 29 -37.10 1.18 1.81
N VAL A 30 -36.68 2.08 0.90
CA VAL A 30 -37.57 2.66 -0.12
C VAL A 30 -38.16 1.58 -1.03
N VAL A 31 -37.33 0.63 -1.47
CA VAL A 31 -37.76 -0.49 -2.32
C VAL A 31 -38.76 -1.38 -1.58
N GLU A 32 -38.49 -1.71 -0.32
CA GLU A 32 -39.38 -2.52 0.53
C GLU A 32 -40.72 -1.82 0.79
N CYS A 33 -40.70 -0.54 1.19
CA CYS A 33 -41.93 0.24 1.41
C CYS A 33 -42.77 0.34 0.13
N SER A 34 -42.12 0.51 -1.03
CA SER A 34 -42.80 0.56 -2.33
C SER A 34 -43.43 -0.79 -2.70
N ALA A 35 -42.73 -1.89 -2.44
CA ALA A 35 -43.25 -3.24 -2.66
C ALA A 35 -44.46 -3.54 -1.77
N ILE A 36 -44.41 -3.18 -0.48
CA ILE A 36 -45.52 -3.34 0.46
C ILE A 36 -46.71 -2.46 0.05
N ALA A 37 -46.47 -1.20 -0.34
CA ALA A 37 -47.52 -0.31 -0.80
C ALA A 37 -48.21 -0.82 -2.09
N ALA A 38 -47.45 -1.41 -3.01
CA ALA A 38 -47.99 -2.04 -4.21
C ALA A 38 -48.86 -3.26 -3.86
N ALA A 39 -48.41 -4.11 -2.92
CA ALA A 39 -49.18 -5.25 -2.45
C ALA A 39 -50.48 -4.84 -1.75
N LEU A 40 -50.45 -3.82 -0.88
CA LEU A 40 -51.65 -3.26 -0.22
C LEU A 40 -52.62 -2.65 -1.23
N SER A 41 -52.12 -1.91 -2.22
CA SER A 41 -52.96 -1.32 -3.28
C SER A 41 -53.65 -2.38 -4.14
N ALA A 42 -53.05 -3.57 -4.27
CA ALA A 42 -53.65 -4.70 -4.98
C ALA A 42 -54.75 -5.40 -4.18
N LEU A 43 -54.83 -5.21 -2.85
CA LEU A 43 -55.85 -5.78 -1.97
C LEU A 43 -57.12 -4.90 -1.90
N ASP A 44 -56.99 -3.60 -2.13
CA ASP A 44 -58.08 -2.60 -2.10
C ASP A 44 -59.30 -2.96 -3.01
N PRO A 45 -59.12 -3.50 -4.23
CA PRO A 45 -60.25 -3.87 -5.10
C PRO A 45 -61.01 -5.13 -4.64
N VAL A 46 -60.40 -5.97 -3.80
CA VAL A 46 -60.91 -7.30 -3.43
C VAL A 46 -61.78 -7.27 -2.17
N ALA A 47 -61.55 -6.31 -1.26
CA ALA A 47 -62.31 -6.15 -0.01
C ALA A 47 -63.73 -5.56 -0.21
N SER A 48 -63.98 -4.95 -1.38
CA SER A 48 -65.04 -3.95 -1.58
C SER A 48 -66.53 -4.37 -1.66
N PRO A 49 -66.99 -5.65 -1.67
CA PRO A 49 -68.45 -5.90 -1.77
C PRO A 49 -69.21 -6.37 -0.51
N TRP A 50 -68.61 -6.59 0.66
CA TRP A 50 -69.32 -7.29 1.76
C TRP A 50 -69.13 -6.65 3.16
N SER A 51 -70.08 -5.80 3.56
CA SER A 51 -70.40 -5.31 4.93
C SER A 51 -69.78 -3.99 5.44
N ALA A 52 -70.36 -3.43 6.52
CA ALA A 52 -70.02 -2.12 7.09
C ALA A 52 -68.69 -2.06 7.87
N ASP A 53 -68.03 -3.20 8.12
CA ASP A 53 -66.63 -3.26 8.61
C ASP A 53 -65.60 -2.89 7.51
N ASP A 54 -66.06 -2.72 6.26
CA ASP A 54 -65.26 -2.39 5.06
C ASP A 54 -64.78 -0.93 5.03
N ASP A 55 -65.54 0.01 5.62
CA ASP A 55 -65.14 1.43 5.66
C ASP A 55 -63.92 1.66 6.58
N GLN A 56 -63.85 0.94 7.70
CA GLN A 56 -62.71 1.02 8.62
C GLN A 56 -61.47 0.35 8.01
N ALA A 57 -61.62 -0.80 7.34
CA ALA A 57 -60.53 -1.47 6.66
C ALA A 57 -59.94 -0.63 5.50
N LYS A 58 -60.79 0.04 4.72
CA LYS A 58 -60.37 0.99 3.68
C LYS A 58 -59.63 2.19 4.27
N LEU A 59 -60.11 2.71 5.40
CA LEU A 59 -59.44 3.79 6.12
C LEU A 59 -58.05 3.35 6.61
N ASP A 60 -57.96 2.16 7.20
CA ASP A 60 -56.71 1.60 7.73
C ASP A 60 -55.69 1.32 6.61
N ILE A 61 -56.14 0.80 5.45
CA ILE A 61 -55.31 0.64 4.24
C ILE A 61 -54.84 2.00 3.72
N GLY A 62 -55.72 3.00 3.68
CA GLY A 62 -55.37 4.36 3.27
C GLY A 62 -54.33 5.00 4.18
N VAL A 63 -54.47 4.84 5.50
CA VAL A 63 -53.49 5.31 6.50
C VAL A 63 -52.16 4.57 6.36
N ALA A 64 -52.18 3.25 6.13
CA ALA A 64 -50.97 2.46 5.93
C ALA A 64 -50.23 2.86 4.64
N LEU A 65 -50.94 3.07 3.54
CA LEU A 65 -50.37 3.55 2.27
C LEU A 65 -49.78 4.95 2.40
N ALA A 66 -50.43 5.84 3.13
CA ALA A 66 -49.90 7.17 3.43
C ALA A 66 -48.62 7.08 4.27
N GLY A 67 -48.61 6.26 5.32
CA GLY A 67 -47.43 6.03 6.16
C GLY A 67 -46.25 5.43 5.41
N LEU A 68 -46.48 4.44 4.55
CA LEU A 68 -45.44 3.83 3.71
C LEU A 68 -44.86 4.81 2.70
N ARG A 69 -45.69 5.69 2.12
CA ARG A 69 -45.22 6.75 1.21
C ARG A 69 -44.39 7.80 1.94
N ASP A 70 -44.80 8.21 3.13
CA ASP A 70 -44.05 9.17 3.94
C ASP A 70 -42.69 8.61 4.38
N ILE A 71 -42.63 7.34 4.80
CA ILE A 71 -41.38 6.65 5.14
C ILE A 71 -40.47 6.54 3.92
N ALA A 72 -41.01 6.09 2.77
CA ALA A 72 -40.24 5.98 1.54
C ALA A 72 -39.70 7.35 1.07
N CYS A 73 -40.52 8.40 1.11
CA CYS A 73 -40.10 9.74 0.75
C CYS A 73 -38.99 10.26 1.70
N GLY A 74 -39.17 10.09 3.01
CA GLY A 74 -38.17 10.49 4.01
C GLY A 74 -36.84 9.74 3.86
N ALA A 75 -36.90 8.42 3.66
CA ALA A 75 -35.71 7.59 3.44
C ALA A 75 -34.99 7.96 2.13
N GLN A 76 -35.73 8.25 1.06
CA GLN A 76 -35.15 8.68 -0.21
C GLN A 76 -34.47 10.05 -0.10
N THR A 77 -35.11 11.03 0.56
CA THR A 77 -34.50 12.35 0.81
C THR A 77 -33.22 12.22 1.63
N LEU A 78 -33.23 11.41 2.69
CA LEU A 78 -32.07 11.22 3.54
C LEU A 78 -30.93 10.52 2.79
N ALA A 79 -31.21 9.50 1.99
CA ALA A 79 -30.20 8.80 1.18
C ALA A 79 -29.51 9.75 0.19
N VAL A 80 -30.26 10.64 -0.48
CA VAL A 80 -29.70 11.64 -1.40
C VAL A 80 -28.83 12.66 -0.67
N VAL A 81 -29.26 13.14 0.51
CA VAL A 81 -28.50 14.08 1.32
C VAL A 81 -27.19 13.45 1.80
N LEU A 82 -27.21 12.19 2.25
CA LEU A 82 -26.02 11.47 2.69
C LEU A 82 -25.00 11.29 1.54
N ARG A 83 -25.45 10.87 0.35
CA ARG A 83 -24.56 10.76 -0.82
C ARG A 83 -23.98 12.11 -1.26
N THR A 84 -24.78 13.17 -1.21
CA THR A 84 -24.30 14.53 -1.52
C THR A 84 -23.29 15.02 -0.49
N ALA A 85 -23.49 14.69 0.79
CA ALA A 85 -22.55 15.01 1.86
C ALA A 85 -21.25 14.23 1.70
N ALA A 86 -21.30 12.93 1.40
CA ALA A 86 -20.13 12.10 1.11
C ALA A 86 -19.29 12.70 -0.02
N GLN A 87 -19.91 13.00 -1.17
CA GLN A 87 -19.24 13.68 -2.30
C GLN A 87 -18.66 15.04 -1.91
N GLY A 88 -19.39 15.81 -1.09
CA GLY A 88 -18.94 17.11 -0.58
C GLY A 88 -17.71 17.01 0.31
N TYR A 89 -17.66 16.02 1.21
CA TYR A 89 -16.50 15.74 2.05
C TYR A 89 -15.28 15.34 1.20
N GLU A 90 -15.45 14.44 0.23
CA GLU A 90 -14.34 14.08 -0.65
C GLU A 90 -13.79 15.28 -1.44
N ILE A 91 -14.66 16.14 -1.97
CA ILE A 91 -14.24 17.36 -2.69
C ILE A 91 -13.51 18.30 -1.73
N ALA A 92 -14.06 18.53 -0.55
CA ALA A 92 -13.46 19.40 0.46
C ALA A 92 -12.09 18.91 0.90
N GLU A 93 -11.93 17.60 1.12
CA GLU A 93 -10.65 16.98 1.47
C GLU A 93 -9.66 16.99 0.31
N ARG A 94 -10.11 16.75 -0.93
CA ARG A 94 -9.25 16.89 -2.12
C ARG A 94 -8.70 18.32 -2.23
N VAL A 95 -9.55 19.34 -2.03
CA VAL A 95 -9.17 20.75 -2.10
C VAL A 95 -8.28 21.15 -0.91
N ALA A 96 -8.65 20.78 0.31
CA ALA A 96 -7.86 21.06 1.51
C ALA A 96 -6.49 20.37 1.45
N GLY A 97 -6.47 19.09 1.07
CA GLY A 97 -5.24 18.32 0.86
C GLY A 97 -4.36 18.93 -0.24
N ALA A 98 -4.94 19.35 -1.37
CA ALA A 98 -4.19 20.03 -2.42
C ALA A 98 -3.61 21.38 -1.93
N ALA A 99 -4.35 22.15 -1.13
CA ALA A 99 -3.88 23.41 -0.57
C ALA A 99 -2.75 23.21 0.47
N VAL A 100 -2.90 22.23 1.36
CA VAL A 100 -1.87 21.87 2.35
C VAL A 100 -0.60 21.41 1.64
N ARG A 101 -0.69 20.45 0.70
CA ARG A 101 0.46 19.97 -0.08
C ARG A 101 1.11 21.08 -0.89
N GLY A 102 0.32 21.99 -1.46
CA GLY A 102 0.82 23.18 -2.14
C GLY A 102 1.64 24.09 -1.21
N GLY A 103 1.12 24.33 0.01
CA GLY A 103 1.82 25.09 1.05
C GLY A 103 3.11 24.42 1.51
N GLU A 104 3.08 23.11 1.79
CA GLU A 104 4.25 22.31 2.17
C GLU A 104 5.34 22.33 1.10
N THR A 105 4.94 22.16 -0.18
CA THR A 105 5.87 22.22 -1.33
C THR A 105 6.57 23.57 -1.43
N LEU A 106 5.82 24.67 -1.27
CA LEU A 106 6.39 26.03 -1.30
C LEU A 106 7.32 26.28 -0.11
N LEU A 107 6.93 25.84 1.08
CA LEU A 107 7.74 25.98 2.28
C LEU A 107 9.04 25.17 2.18
N ALA A 108 8.96 23.91 1.74
CA ALA A 108 10.10 23.04 1.52
C ALA A 108 11.08 23.63 0.50
N GLN A 109 10.58 24.13 -0.63
CA GLN A 109 11.40 24.80 -1.63
C GLN A 109 12.04 26.10 -1.11
N TRP A 110 11.29 26.90 -0.36
CA TRP A 110 11.80 28.12 0.26
C TRP A 110 12.90 27.83 1.30
N LEU A 111 12.72 26.78 2.11
CA LEU A 111 13.73 26.28 3.04
C LEU A 111 14.96 25.77 2.30
N GLY A 112 14.79 25.02 1.21
CA GLY A 112 15.88 24.53 0.37
C GLY A 112 16.80 25.63 -0.15
N ALA A 113 16.23 26.76 -0.55
CA ALA A 113 16.99 27.91 -1.03
C ALA A 113 17.81 28.63 0.06
N ARG A 114 17.58 28.34 1.35
CA ARG A 114 18.16 29.09 2.50
C ARG A 114 18.89 28.21 3.50
N VAL A 115 18.60 26.91 3.53
CA VAL A 115 19.16 25.94 4.46
C VAL A 115 20.09 25.01 3.67
N PRO A 116 21.35 24.83 4.10
CA PRO A 116 22.27 23.91 3.44
C PRO A 116 21.70 22.49 3.30
N ALA A 117 21.79 21.91 2.09
CA ALA A 117 21.09 20.67 1.75
C ALA A 117 21.48 19.44 2.60
N TRP A 118 22.66 19.46 3.23
CA TRP A 118 23.11 18.41 4.12
C TRP A 118 22.30 18.31 5.43
N LEU A 119 21.61 19.38 5.85
CA LEU A 119 20.79 19.39 7.08
C LEU A 119 19.49 18.56 6.95
N LEU A 120 18.94 18.41 5.74
CA LEU A 120 17.81 17.49 5.51
C LEU A 120 18.27 16.05 5.24
N GLY A 121 19.43 15.86 4.61
CA GLY A 121 20.04 14.55 4.50
C GLY A 121 20.17 13.89 5.88
N SER A 122 20.66 14.64 6.87
CA SER A 122 20.97 14.15 8.21
C SER A 122 19.78 13.78 9.12
N GLY A 123 18.53 14.11 8.75
CA GLY A 123 17.42 14.08 9.70
C GLY A 123 16.67 12.76 9.81
N LEU A 124 16.26 12.16 8.68
CA LEU A 124 15.31 11.04 8.67
C LEU A 124 15.72 9.88 7.75
N PHE A 125 16.24 10.16 6.55
CA PHE A 125 16.71 9.11 5.64
C PHE A 125 18.13 8.63 5.97
N LEU A 126 19.06 9.55 6.28
CA LEU A 126 20.42 9.16 6.71
C LEU A 126 20.47 8.72 8.18
N SER A 127 19.51 9.09 9.02
CA SER A 127 19.48 8.65 10.43
C SER A 127 19.26 7.14 10.60
N PHE A 128 18.75 6.45 9.58
CA PHE A 128 18.61 4.99 9.63
C PHE A 128 19.94 4.26 9.37
N ALA A 129 20.92 4.89 8.69
CA ALA A 129 22.26 4.32 8.53
C ALA A 129 23.35 5.32 8.09
N GLY A 130 23.08 6.18 7.10
CA GLY A 130 24.13 6.93 6.40
C GLY A 130 24.71 8.15 7.12
N GLY A 131 24.00 8.77 8.07
CA GLY A 131 24.35 10.09 8.61
C GLY A 131 25.37 9.98 9.73
N VAL A 132 25.17 8.99 10.59
CA VAL A 132 26.18 8.54 11.56
C VAL A 132 27.40 7.98 10.81
N TRP A 133 27.19 7.22 9.73
CA TRP A 133 28.25 6.56 8.99
C TRP A 133 29.12 7.53 8.15
N ALA A 134 28.52 8.50 7.47
CA ALA A 134 29.23 9.55 6.74
C ALA A 134 30.05 10.45 7.67
N GLY A 135 29.50 10.78 8.86
CA GLY A 135 30.22 11.51 9.90
C GLY A 135 31.44 10.74 10.45
N ILE A 136 31.32 9.42 10.57
CA ILE A 136 32.38 8.54 11.06
C ILE A 136 33.48 8.34 10.01
N ARG A 137 33.14 8.18 8.73
CA ARG A 137 34.16 8.12 7.65
C ARG A 137 34.93 9.43 7.50
N ALA A 138 34.26 10.58 7.65
CA ALA A 138 34.93 11.88 7.67
C ALA A 138 35.97 12.00 8.81
N SER A 139 35.81 11.23 9.90
CA SER A 139 36.77 11.20 11.02
C SER A 139 37.98 10.26 10.83
N GLY A 140 38.05 9.49 9.74
CA GLY A 140 39.22 8.72 9.30
C GLY A 140 39.67 7.52 10.15
N GLY A 141 39.49 7.55 11.48
CA GLY A 141 40.06 6.56 12.41
C GLY A 141 39.11 5.46 12.89
N LEU A 142 37.80 5.60 12.65
CA LEU A 142 36.77 4.69 13.18
C LEU A 142 36.08 3.82 12.12
N ALA A 143 36.34 4.09 10.83
CA ALA A 143 35.70 3.40 9.72
C ALA A 143 35.89 1.85 9.73
N PRO A 144 37.09 1.29 10.01
CA PRO A 144 37.27 -0.17 9.98
C PRO A 144 36.49 -0.92 11.06
N LEU A 145 36.32 -0.30 12.24
CA LEU A 145 35.66 -0.88 13.41
C LEU A 145 34.13 -0.85 13.28
N VAL A 146 33.64 0.15 12.56
CA VAL A 146 32.22 0.33 12.24
C VAL A 146 31.83 -0.50 11.01
N ASP A 147 32.72 -0.63 10.02
CA ASP A 147 32.54 -1.53 8.88
C ASP A 147 32.54 -3.01 9.30
N SER A 148 33.26 -3.40 10.34
CA SER A 148 33.10 -4.72 10.96
C SER A 148 31.77 -4.81 11.72
N TYR A 149 31.40 -3.77 12.48
CA TYR A 149 30.14 -3.77 13.23
C TYR A 149 28.90 -3.94 12.33
N PHE A 150 28.78 -3.19 11.24
CA PHE A 150 27.63 -3.30 10.33
C PHE A 150 27.66 -4.56 9.44
N ARG A 151 28.85 -5.07 9.08
CA ARG A 151 28.97 -6.40 8.45
C ARG A 151 28.53 -7.52 9.38
N ASP A 152 28.93 -7.43 10.64
CA ASP A 152 28.75 -8.51 11.61
C ASP A 152 27.40 -8.43 12.35
N ASN A 153 26.74 -7.25 12.39
CA ASN A 153 25.53 -7.01 13.20
C ASN A 153 24.31 -6.41 12.44
N GLY A 154 24.42 -6.08 11.15
CA GLY A 154 23.32 -5.49 10.37
C GLY A 154 22.90 -4.08 10.82
N ILE A 155 21.74 -3.62 10.33
CA ILE A 155 21.16 -2.30 10.64
C ILE A 155 20.53 -2.24 12.03
N PRO A 156 20.46 -1.04 12.63
CA PRO A 156 19.93 -0.77 13.96
C PRO A 156 18.64 -1.49 14.37
N SER A 157 17.75 -1.96 13.47
CA SER A 157 16.49 -2.63 13.84
C SER A 157 16.68 -3.72 14.90
N ALA A 158 17.76 -4.51 14.86
CA ALA A 158 18.03 -5.52 15.89
C ALA A 158 18.79 -5.00 17.13
N SER A 159 19.38 -3.80 17.09
CA SER A 159 20.23 -3.27 18.15
C SER A 159 19.41 -2.83 19.39
N PRO A 160 19.92 -3.04 20.62
CA PRO A 160 19.24 -2.58 21.84
C PRO A 160 18.95 -1.07 21.86
N ALA A 161 19.80 -0.26 21.22
CA ALA A 161 19.64 1.19 21.13
C ALA A 161 18.47 1.60 20.22
N ALA A 162 18.27 0.94 19.07
CA ALA A 162 17.12 1.25 18.22
C ALA A 162 15.80 0.77 18.80
N LYS A 163 15.82 -0.37 19.52
CA LYS A 163 14.63 -0.87 20.23
C LYS A 163 14.13 0.12 21.29
N GLN A 164 15.01 0.95 21.87
CA GLN A 164 14.61 2.04 22.77
C GLN A 164 13.84 3.16 22.05
N LEU A 165 14.03 3.30 20.74
CA LEU A 165 13.33 4.26 19.90
C LEU A 165 12.05 3.70 19.28
N ASN A 166 11.71 2.42 19.50
CA ASN A 166 10.50 1.80 18.94
C ASN A 166 9.23 2.61 19.23
N GLY A 167 9.11 3.19 20.43
CA GLY A 167 7.96 4.03 20.77
C GLY A 167 7.85 5.32 19.94
N LEU A 168 8.97 5.85 19.42
CA LEU A 168 8.96 6.99 18.50
C LEU A 168 8.62 6.54 17.07
N TRP A 169 9.25 5.46 16.60
CA TRP A 169 9.06 4.94 15.24
C TRP A 169 7.69 4.29 14.99
N THR A 170 7.01 3.94 16.08
CA THR A 170 5.67 3.33 16.12
C THR A 170 4.61 4.35 16.55
N ASN A 171 4.94 5.64 16.52
CA ASN A 171 3.98 6.70 16.84
C ASN A 171 3.33 7.21 15.53
N PRO A 172 2.01 7.12 15.37
CA PRO A 172 1.33 7.59 14.16
C PRO A 172 1.64 9.05 13.77
N ALA A 173 1.79 9.95 14.74
CA ALA A 173 2.12 11.34 14.47
C ALA A 173 3.56 11.52 13.99
N ALA A 174 4.51 10.75 14.55
CA ALA A 174 5.89 10.74 14.07
C ALA A 174 6.00 10.12 12.67
N VAL A 175 5.27 9.04 12.40
CA VAL A 175 5.19 8.39 11.08
C VAL A 175 4.54 9.32 10.05
N GLY A 176 3.47 10.03 10.42
CA GLY A 176 2.89 11.09 9.59
C GLY A 176 3.90 12.20 9.26
N ALA A 177 4.68 12.66 10.23
CA ALA A 177 5.75 13.63 9.98
C ALA A 177 6.84 13.09 9.05
N ILE A 178 7.22 11.81 9.18
CA ILE A 178 8.14 11.14 8.24
C ILE A 178 7.57 11.16 6.83
N ARG A 179 6.28 10.84 6.67
CA ARG A 179 5.59 10.83 5.38
C ARG A 179 5.60 12.21 4.73
N THR A 180 5.32 13.27 5.49
CA THR A 180 5.40 14.66 5.02
C THR A 180 6.82 15.04 4.60
N VAL A 181 7.83 14.65 5.39
CA VAL A 181 9.23 14.92 5.05
C VAL A 181 9.66 14.18 3.79
N ALA A 182 9.27 12.91 3.63
CA ALA A 182 9.57 12.12 2.44
C ALA A 182 9.01 12.80 1.17
N GLN A 183 7.77 13.29 1.21
CA GLN A 183 7.15 14.06 0.12
C GLN A 183 7.84 15.40 -0.15
N SER A 184 8.39 16.02 0.89
CA SER A 184 8.99 17.35 0.81
C SER A 184 10.44 17.35 0.31
N ALA A 185 11.09 16.18 0.21
CA ALA A 185 12.50 16.06 -0.14
C ALA A 185 12.81 16.61 -1.55
N GLY A 186 11.98 16.29 -2.55
CA GLY A 186 12.15 16.77 -3.92
C GLY A 186 12.08 18.30 -4.04
N PRO A 187 10.98 18.94 -3.60
CA PRO A 187 10.83 20.41 -3.60
C PRO A 187 11.96 21.14 -2.88
N PHE A 188 12.43 20.60 -1.76
CA PHE A 188 13.58 21.16 -1.05
C PHE A 188 14.86 21.13 -1.90
N LEU A 189 15.21 19.99 -2.52
CA LEU A 189 16.41 19.91 -3.35
C LEU A 189 16.33 20.83 -4.58
N ILE A 190 15.15 20.97 -5.18
CA ILE A 190 14.90 21.94 -6.26
C ILE A 190 15.18 23.38 -5.78
N GLY A 191 14.75 23.73 -4.57
CA GLY A 191 15.07 25.00 -3.93
C GLY A 191 16.57 25.18 -3.67
N ALA A 192 17.25 24.14 -3.16
CA ALA A 192 18.69 24.15 -2.90
C ALA A 192 19.53 24.30 -4.18
N ALA A 193 19.02 23.83 -5.31
CA ALA A 193 19.60 24.07 -6.63
C ALA A 193 19.40 25.50 -7.17
N GLY A 194 18.73 26.37 -6.40
CA GLY A 194 18.53 27.79 -6.74
C GLY A 194 17.30 28.08 -7.60
N ALA A 195 16.38 27.13 -7.75
CA ALA A 195 15.17 27.34 -8.55
C ALA A 195 14.17 28.29 -7.87
N LEU A 196 13.43 29.06 -8.67
CA LEU A 196 12.40 29.98 -8.18
C LEU A 196 11.24 29.23 -7.50
N PRO A 197 10.62 29.78 -6.44
CA PRO A 197 9.44 29.20 -5.80
C PRO A 197 8.32 28.88 -6.81
N GLY A 198 7.70 27.71 -6.69
CA GLY A 198 6.61 27.26 -7.56
C GLY A 198 7.09 26.48 -8.79
N THR A 199 8.39 26.40 -9.05
CA THR A 199 8.94 25.54 -10.13
C THR A 199 8.64 24.06 -9.89
N ALA A 200 8.70 23.57 -8.65
CA ALA A 200 8.34 22.20 -8.31
C ALA A 200 6.86 21.89 -8.65
N GLN A 201 5.95 22.83 -8.38
CA GLN A 201 4.53 22.70 -8.73
C GLN A 201 4.31 22.79 -10.24
N ALA A 202 4.98 23.73 -10.93
CA ALA A 202 4.86 23.93 -12.36
C ALA A 202 5.36 22.73 -13.18
N LEU A 203 6.38 22.03 -12.68
CA LEU A 203 6.89 20.80 -13.28
C LEU A 203 6.01 19.58 -12.95
N GLY A 204 5.00 19.73 -12.08
CA GLY A 204 4.27 18.61 -11.49
C GLY A 204 5.15 17.74 -10.60
N THR A 205 6.36 18.19 -10.27
CA THR A 205 7.36 17.45 -9.51
C THR A 205 7.30 17.86 -8.04
N THR A 206 6.43 17.24 -7.26
CA THR A 206 6.60 17.05 -5.80
C THR A 206 7.64 15.96 -5.52
N SER A 207 8.45 15.62 -6.52
CA SER A 207 8.86 14.24 -6.78
C SER A 207 9.78 13.71 -5.69
N PHE A 208 9.17 12.91 -4.83
CA PHE A 208 9.83 11.94 -3.97
C PHE A 208 11.03 11.26 -4.65
N GLU A 209 10.87 10.88 -5.93
CA GLU A 209 11.94 10.28 -6.74
C GLU A 209 13.19 11.17 -6.89
N VAL A 210 13.04 12.49 -7.03
CA VAL A 210 14.19 13.42 -7.10
C VAL A 210 14.92 13.48 -5.76
N GLY A 211 14.17 13.43 -4.66
CA GLY A 211 14.74 13.27 -3.31
C GLY A 211 15.61 12.03 -3.20
N ALA A 212 15.05 10.88 -3.59
CA ALA A 212 15.75 9.61 -3.58
C ALA A 212 16.98 9.59 -4.51
N LYS A 213 16.88 10.11 -5.74
CA LYS A 213 18.02 10.26 -6.67
C LYS A 213 19.14 11.11 -6.07
N GLY A 214 18.81 12.21 -5.39
CA GLY A 214 19.78 13.05 -4.70
C GLY A 214 20.54 12.30 -3.61
N LEU A 215 19.84 11.46 -2.83
CA LEU A 215 20.45 10.61 -1.81
C LEU A 215 21.35 9.52 -2.43
N ILE A 216 20.96 8.93 -3.56
CA ILE A 216 21.81 7.97 -4.30
C ILE A 216 23.12 8.63 -4.70
N VAL A 217 23.06 9.79 -5.36
CA VAL A 217 24.26 10.52 -5.82
C VAL A 217 25.16 10.88 -4.63
N ALA A 218 24.59 11.34 -3.52
CA ALA A 218 25.34 11.63 -2.30
C ALA A 218 26.01 10.37 -1.72
N GLY A 219 25.29 9.25 -1.66
CA GLY A 219 25.81 7.97 -1.19
C GLY A 219 26.97 7.45 -2.05
N GLN A 220 26.81 7.50 -3.37
CA GLN A 220 27.83 7.05 -4.32
C GLN A 220 29.14 7.82 -4.18
N SER A 221 29.07 9.12 -3.87
CA SER A 221 30.26 9.96 -3.64
C SER A 221 31.15 9.48 -2.48
N VAL A 222 30.58 8.70 -1.56
CA VAL A 222 31.28 8.10 -0.42
C VAL A 222 31.35 6.56 -0.51
N GLY A 223 31.03 5.97 -1.66
CA GLY A 223 31.10 4.52 -1.91
C GLY A 223 29.98 3.71 -1.26
N LEU A 224 28.81 4.32 -1.04
CA LEU A 224 27.57 3.65 -0.63
C LEU A 224 26.55 3.67 -1.78
N LEU A 225 25.49 2.86 -1.68
CA LEU A 225 24.34 2.91 -2.58
C LEU A 225 24.71 2.75 -4.07
N THR A 226 25.77 1.99 -4.34
CA THR A 226 26.19 1.66 -5.70
C THR A 226 25.48 0.37 -6.11
N GLU A 227 24.61 0.48 -7.11
CA GLU A 227 23.90 -0.66 -7.69
C GLU A 227 24.83 -1.44 -8.65
N THR A 228 24.64 -2.75 -8.72
CA THR A 228 25.36 -3.64 -9.65
C THR A 228 24.37 -4.59 -10.33
N GLY A 229 24.84 -5.31 -11.36
CA GLY A 229 24.04 -6.36 -11.99
C GLY A 229 23.69 -7.49 -11.01
N VAL A 230 22.75 -8.34 -11.39
CA VAL A 230 22.31 -9.49 -10.59
C VAL A 230 22.41 -10.78 -11.38
N ARG A 231 22.55 -11.91 -10.69
CA ARG A 231 22.54 -13.25 -11.26
C ARG A 231 21.62 -14.17 -10.45
N LEU A 232 20.94 -15.07 -11.15
CA LEU A 232 20.23 -16.18 -10.53
C LEU A 232 21.25 -17.16 -9.97
N VAL A 233 21.12 -17.52 -8.69
CA VAL A 233 22.02 -18.45 -8.00
C VAL A 233 21.34 -19.78 -7.73
N GLU A 234 20.05 -19.75 -7.41
CA GLU A 234 19.27 -20.95 -7.14
C GLU A 234 17.83 -20.78 -7.63
N ALA A 235 17.27 -21.87 -8.18
CA ALA A 235 15.84 -22.03 -8.41
C ALA A 235 15.42 -23.39 -7.85
N ALA A 236 14.41 -23.40 -6.98
CA ALA A 236 13.99 -24.58 -6.24
C ALA A 236 12.47 -24.75 -6.29
N ASP A 237 12.02 -25.91 -6.77
CA ASP A 237 10.59 -26.23 -6.80
C ASP A 237 10.08 -26.58 -5.39
N ARG A 238 8.84 -26.17 -5.13
CA ARG A 238 8.07 -26.51 -3.93
C ARG A 238 6.93 -27.44 -4.29
N PRO A 239 6.41 -28.20 -3.31
CA PRO A 239 5.14 -28.90 -3.47
C PRO A 239 4.03 -27.94 -3.90
N VAL A 240 3.33 -28.31 -4.98
CA VAL A 240 2.11 -27.65 -5.44
C VAL A 240 1.05 -27.80 -4.35
N VAL A 241 0.43 -26.68 -3.96
CA VAL A 241 -0.66 -26.61 -2.99
C VAL A 241 -1.89 -25.97 -3.64
N ALA A 242 -3.03 -25.91 -2.93
CA ALA A 242 -4.21 -25.24 -3.47
C ALA A 242 -3.92 -23.74 -3.71
N PRO A 243 -4.48 -23.11 -4.76
CA PRO A 243 -4.35 -21.67 -4.99
C PRO A 243 -4.80 -20.86 -3.76
N PRO A 244 -4.18 -19.69 -3.48
CA PRO A 244 -4.58 -18.86 -2.34
C PRO A 244 -6.02 -18.34 -2.52
N ARG A 245 -6.80 -18.29 -1.44
CA ARG A 245 -8.23 -17.90 -1.51
C ARG A 245 -8.61 -16.67 -0.70
N ASP A 246 -7.64 -16.11 0.02
CA ASP A 246 -7.85 -14.98 0.91
C ASP A 246 -6.56 -14.12 0.99
N TYR A 247 -6.57 -13.04 1.76
CA TYR A 247 -5.41 -12.16 1.87
C TYR A 247 -4.29 -12.82 2.69
N VAL A 248 -4.63 -13.62 3.71
CA VAL A 248 -3.65 -14.35 4.53
C VAL A 248 -2.88 -15.38 3.70
N ASP A 249 -3.57 -16.20 2.92
CA ASP A 249 -2.99 -17.21 2.04
C ASP A 249 -2.03 -16.57 1.02
N ARG A 250 -2.43 -15.43 0.46
CA ARG A 250 -1.60 -14.65 -0.48
C ARG A 250 -0.34 -14.12 0.17
N LEU A 251 -0.46 -13.51 1.36
CA LEU A 251 0.72 -13.02 2.08
C LEU A 251 1.62 -14.17 2.53
N ALA A 252 1.05 -15.32 2.90
CA ALA A 252 1.79 -16.51 3.30
C ALA A 252 2.62 -17.13 2.15
N ARG A 253 2.31 -16.78 0.90
CA ARG A 253 3.10 -17.18 -0.28
C ARG A 253 4.37 -16.35 -0.45
N VAL A 254 4.44 -15.16 0.13
CA VAL A 254 5.60 -14.28 0.03
C VAL A 254 6.79 -14.89 0.77
N PRO A 255 7.94 -15.09 0.10
CA PRO A 255 9.14 -15.57 0.78
C PRO A 255 9.55 -14.61 1.90
N TYR A 256 9.72 -15.16 3.10
CA TYR A 256 10.17 -14.42 4.26
C TYR A 256 10.99 -15.33 5.17
N GLN A 257 12.21 -14.90 5.50
CA GLN A 257 12.97 -15.44 6.61
C GLN A 257 13.46 -14.28 7.47
N GLU A 258 13.40 -14.47 8.79
CA GLU A 258 13.68 -13.42 9.75
C GLU A 258 15.16 -13.00 9.74
N ASP A 259 16.07 -13.92 9.44
CA ASP A 259 17.50 -13.64 9.29
C ASP A 259 17.87 -13.04 7.92
N GLY A 260 16.88 -12.81 7.05
CA GLY A 260 17.07 -12.30 5.70
C GLY A 260 17.70 -13.30 4.74
N SER A 261 17.87 -14.57 5.14
CA SER A 261 18.44 -15.60 4.29
C SER A 261 17.40 -16.26 3.38
N GLY A 262 17.86 -16.80 2.27
CA GLY A 262 17.03 -17.65 1.39
C GLY A 262 16.42 -16.91 0.20
N PRO A 263 15.40 -17.51 -0.44
CA PRO A 263 14.88 -17.04 -1.71
C PRO A 263 14.08 -15.75 -1.54
N GLN A 264 14.18 -14.86 -2.54
CA GLN A 264 13.52 -13.55 -2.49
C GLN A 264 12.25 -13.51 -3.35
N VAL A 265 12.08 -14.43 -4.29
CA VAL A 265 10.94 -14.48 -5.21
C VAL A 265 10.34 -15.87 -5.25
N MET A 266 9.01 -15.97 -5.27
CA MET A 266 8.29 -17.20 -5.60
C MET A 266 7.39 -16.95 -6.81
N ILE A 267 7.38 -17.88 -7.76
CA ILE A 267 6.48 -17.82 -8.92
C ILE A 267 5.69 -19.12 -9.00
N GLU A 268 4.38 -18.97 -9.13
CA GLU A 268 3.45 -20.04 -9.42
C GLU A 268 2.97 -19.94 -10.87
N ARG A 269 2.93 -21.08 -11.58
CA ARG A 269 2.43 -21.18 -12.95
C ARG A 269 1.14 -21.98 -12.97
N TYR A 270 0.09 -21.36 -13.48
CA TYR A 270 -1.24 -21.92 -13.59
C TYR A 270 -1.56 -22.20 -15.06
N SER A 271 -1.77 -23.46 -15.41
CA SER A 271 -2.21 -23.83 -16.75
C SER A 271 -3.70 -23.55 -16.94
N VAL A 272 -4.06 -23.10 -18.14
CA VAL A 272 -5.44 -22.81 -18.55
C VAL A 272 -5.77 -23.66 -19.75
N GLU A 273 -6.86 -24.42 -19.70
CA GLU A 273 -7.27 -25.24 -20.85
C GLU A 273 -7.57 -24.35 -22.07
N GLY A 274 -6.83 -24.55 -23.16
CA GLY A 274 -7.03 -23.83 -24.42
C GLY A 274 -6.62 -22.34 -24.39
N GLY A 275 -5.93 -21.88 -23.35
CA GLY A 275 -5.50 -20.49 -23.19
C GLY A 275 -4.02 -20.34 -22.79
N PRO A 276 -3.51 -19.10 -22.71
CA PRO A 276 -2.18 -18.85 -22.17
C PRO A 276 -2.13 -19.15 -20.67
N ASP A 277 -0.98 -19.62 -20.19
CA ASP A 277 -0.75 -19.82 -18.76
C ASP A 277 -0.79 -18.49 -18.00
N ARG A 278 -1.21 -18.56 -16.74
CA ARG A 278 -1.28 -17.44 -15.81
C ARG A 278 -0.21 -17.59 -14.74
N PHE A 279 0.32 -16.47 -14.24
CA PHE A 279 1.41 -16.51 -13.26
C PHE A 279 1.09 -15.66 -12.03
N ALA A 280 1.33 -16.20 -10.84
CA ALA A 280 1.33 -15.43 -9.61
C ALA A 280 2.77 -15.25 -9.11
N VAL A 281 3.20 -14.01 -8.91
CA VAL A 281 4.55 -13.65 -8.49
C VAL A 281 4.50 -13.04 -7.10
N TYR A 282 5.24 -13.63 -6.17
CA TYR A 282 5.31 -13.23 -4.77
C TYR A 282 6.73 -12.75 -4.43
N VAL A 283 6.85 -11.55 -3.88
CA VAL A 283 8.15 -10.87 -3.70
C VAL A 283 8.39 -10.52 -2.24
N GLY A 284 9.50 -11.04 -1.71
CA GLY A 284 9.93 -10.85 -0.32
C GLY A 284 10.35 -9.43 0.02
N GLY A 285 10.48 -9.19 1.33
CA GLY A 285 10.91 -7.92 1.91
C GLY A 285 12.43 -7.75 1.95
N THR A 286 12.88 -6.65 2.54
CA THR A 286 14.32 -6.34 2.68
C THR A 286 15.03 -7.44 3.47
N ALA A 287 16.07 -8.04 2.89
CA ALA A 287 16.92 -9.04 3.54
C ALA A 287 17.99 -8.38 4.42
N THR A 288 18.52 -7.23 4.00
CA THR A 288 19.46 -6.44 4.80
C THR A 288 19.25 -4.96 4.57
N PHE A 289 19.20 -4.15 5.61
CA PHE A 289 19.09 -2.71 5.40
C PHE A 289 20.47 -2.05 5.16
N SER A 290 21.56 -2.81 4.99
CA SER A 290 22.90 -2.25 4.79
C SER A 290 22.91 -1.23 3.64
N PRO A 291 23.46 -0.01 3.83
CA PRO A 291 23.64 0.95 2.74
C PRO A 291 24.86 0.62 1.87
N VAL A 292 25.70 -0.31 2.32
CA VAL A 292 26.79 -0.90 1.53
C VAL A 292 26.19 -2.05 0.75
N ALA A 293 26.16 -1.92 -0.58
CA ALA A 293 25.76 -3.01 -1.46
C ALA A 293 26.75 -4.18 -1.31
N THR A 294 26.25 -5.34 -0.86
CA THR A 294 27.04 -6.56 -0.74
C THR A 294 26.66 -7.53 -1.87
N THR A 295 26.50 -8.82 -1.60
CA THR A 295 25.97 -9.79 -2.56
C THR A 295 24.45 -9.84 -2.58
N GLU A 296 23.77 -9.32 -1.56
CA GLU A 296 22.30 -9.41 -1.45
C GLU A 296 21.60 -8.25 -2.20
N PRO A 297 20.76 -8.52 -3.22
CA PRO A 297 20.04 -7.47 -3.93
C PRO A 297 18.80 -6.91 -3.21
N TRP A 298 18.25 -7.57 -2.18
CA TRP A 298 17.15 -7.02 -1.36
C TRP A 298 17.69 -6.16 -0.22
N ASP A 299 18.42 -5.10 -0.59
CA ASP A 299 19.14 -4.23 0.35
C ASP A 299 18.62 -2.78 0.39
N MET A 300 19.23 -1.93 1.23
CA MET A 300 18.87 -0.51 1.28
C MET A 300 19.25 0.25 0.00
N THR A 301 20.27 -0.22 -0.73
CA THR A 301 20.57 0.30 -2.06
C THR A 301 19.36 0.13 -2.97
N SER A 302 18.83 -1.09 -3.07
CA SER A 302 17.63 -1.36 -3.86
C SER A 302 16.39 -0.62 -3.36
N ASN A 303 16.20 -0.47 -2.05
CA ASN A 303 15.11 0.36 -1.49
C ASN A 303 15.15 1.79 -2.05
N LEU A 304 16.34 2.40 -2.06
CA LEU A 304 16.49 3.78 -2.51
C LEU A 304 16.38 3.90 -4.03
N TYR A 305 16.87 2.92 -4.79
CA TYR A 305 16.71 2.88 -6.25
C TYR A 305 15.23 2.71 -6.64
N ASN A 306 14.50 1.83 -5.95
CA ASN A 306 13.05 1.69 -6.08
C ASN A 306 12.33 3.00 -5.77
N ALA A 307 12.71 3.69 -4.69
CA ALA A 307 12.16 4.99 -4.34
C ALA A 307 12.46 6.06 -5.39
N ALA A 308 13.64 5.99 -6.02
CA ALA A 308 14.09 6.89 -7.07
C ALA A 308 13.47 6.59 -8.45
N GLY A 309 12.69 5.52 -8.61
CA GLY A 309 12.14 5.14 -9.92
C GLY A 309 13.23 4.81 -10.94
N VAL A 310 14.35 4.28 -10.47
CA VAL A 310 15.42 3.74 -11.30
C VAL A 310 15.51 2.24 -11.06
N GLU A 311 16.01 1.50 -12.05
CA GLU A 311 16.11 0.05 -11.96
C GLU A 311 17.02 -0.34 -10.78
N SER A 312 16.47 -1.10 -9.83
CA SER A 312 17.20 -1.65 -8.68
C SER A 312 17.57 -3.11 -8.91
N GLY A 313 18.49 -3.62 -8.11
CA GLY A 313 18.86 -5.03 -8.12
C GLY A 313 17.68 -5.94 -7.79
N SER A 314 16.78 -5.52 -6.90
CA SER A 314 15.57 -6.31 -6.59
C SER A 314 14.55 -6.31 -7.72
N VAL A 315 14.31 -5.18 -8.41
CA VAL A 315 13.44 -5.16 -9.62
C VAL A 315 14.05 -6.00 -10.73
N ALA A 316 15.35 -5.84 -11.01
CA ALA A 316 16.06 -6.61 -12.02
C ALA A 316 16.01 -8.11 -11.73
N SER A 317 16.14 -8.50 -10.45
CA SER A 317 16.05 -9.90 -10.01
C SER A 317 14.65 -10.47 -10.22
N VAL A 318 13.59 -9.72 -9.89
CA VAL A 318 12.21 -10.18 -10.15
C VAL A 318 11.95 -10.33 -11.65
N ARG A 319 12.37 -9.36 -12.48
CA ARG A 319 12.25 -9.49 -13.95
C ARG A 319 13.01 -10.69 -14.48
N ALA A 320 14.20 -10.97 -13.95
CA ALA A 320 14.98 -12.14 -14.32
C ALA A 320 14.31 -13.46 -13.87
N ALA A 321 13.70 -13.50 -12.68
CA ALA A 321 12.88 -14.63 -12.23
C ALA A 321 11.66 -14.85 -13.12
N MET A 322 10.94 -13.78 -13.47
CA MET A 322 9.80 -13.83 -14.38
C MET A 322 10.21 -14.40 -15.75
N ALA A 323 11.31 -13.91 -16.31
CA ALA A 323 11.86 -14.45 -17.56
C ALA A 323 12.28 -15.93 -17.43
N ALA A 324 12.91 -16.32 -16.32
CA ALA A 324 13.29 -17.71 -16.05
C ALA A 324 12.08 -18.64 -15.89
N ALA A 325 10.95 -18.14 -15.40
CA ALA A 325 9.67 -18.84 -15.35
C ALA A 325 8.94 -18.90 -16.71
N GLY A 326 9.45 -18.21 -17.73
CA GLY A 326 8.85 -18.15 -19.07
C GLY A 326 7.74 -17.10 -19.21
N ILE A 327 7.65 -16.15 -18.28
CA ILE A 327 6.69 -15.04 -18.35
C ILE A 327 7.12 -14.07 -19.44
N THR A 328 6.16 -13.71 -20.29
CA THR A 328 6.31 -12.73 -21.37
C THR A 328 5.44 -11.50 -21.12
N ALA A 329 5.55 -10.47 -21.95
CA ALA A 329 4.70 -9.28 -21.86
C ALA A 329 3.19 -9.61 -21.96
N ASP A 330 2.84 -10.63 -22.74
CA ASP A 330 1.46 -11.06 -22.98
C ASP A 330 0.95 -12.09 -21.95
N SER A 331 1.81 -12.55 -21.05
CA SER A 331 1.44 -13.51 -20.00
C SER A 331 0.64 -12.78 -18.92
N PRO A 332 -0.58 -13.23 -18.56
CA PRO A 332 -1.31 -12.65 -17.45
C PRO A 332 -0.56 -12.89 -16.13
N VAL A 333 -0.34 -11.83 -15.36
CA VAL A 333 0.40 -11.87 -14.10
C VAL A 333 -0.39 -11.24 -12.96
N GLN A 334 -0.40 -11.89 -11.80
CA GLN A 334 -0.80 -11.30 -10.53
C GLN A 334 0.42 -11.11 -9.64
N LEU A 335 0.53 -9.95 -8.99
CA LEU A 335 1.69 -9.58 -8.21
C LEU A 335 1.32 -9.45 -6.73
N THR A 336 2.15 -9.99 -5.83
CA THR A 336 2.01 -9.79 -4.39
C THR A 336 3.36 -9.50 -3.77
N GLY A 337 3.45 -8.50 -2.90
CA GLY A 337 4.72 -8.10 -2.30
C GLY A 337 4.58 -7.67 -0.86
N TYR A 338 5.63 -7.89 -0.08
CA TYR A 338 5.75 -7.40 1.30
C TYR A 338 6.95 -6.46 1.44
N SER A 339 6.81 -5.38 2.21
CA SER A 339 7.89 -4.42 2.47
C SER A 339 8.52 -3.92 1.15
N GLN A 340 9.84 -4.03 0.96
CA GLN A 340 10.51 -3.72 -0.31
C GLN A 340 9.84 -4.39 -1.51
N GLY A 341 9.44 -5.66 -1.37
CA GLY A 341 8.75 -6.42 -2.41
C GLY A 341 7.45 -5.77 -2.87
N GLY A 342 6.72 -5.10 -1.96
CA GLY A 342 5.54 -4.31 -2.29
C GLY A 342 5.87 -3.14 -3.23
N GLY A 343 6.98 -2.43 -2.97
CA GLY A 343 7.51 -1.40 -3.87
C GLY A 343 7.97 -1.96 -5.21
N VAL A 344 8.63 -3.13 -5.21
CA VAL A 344 9.10 -3.81 -6.43
C VAL A 344 7.93 -4.20 -7.33
N VAL A 345 6.90 -4.85 -6.79
CA VAL A 345 5.73 -5.24 -7.60
C VAL A 345 4.96 -4.04 -8.13
N ALA A 346 4.87 -2.95 -7.37
CA ALA A 346 4.27 -1.70 -7.84
C ALA A 346 5.06 -1.12 -9.02
N ARG A 347 6.40 -1.12 -8.96
CA ARG A 347 7.26 -0.66 -10.06
C ARG A 347 7.14 -1.52 -11.32
N ILE A 348 7.02 -2.84 -11.16
CA ILE A 348 6.78 -3.76 -12.28
C ILE A 348 5.42 -3.46 -12.92
N ALA A 349 4.36 -3.29 -12.13
CA ALA A 349 3.05 -2.92 -12.64
C ALA A 349 3.06 -1.56 -13.37
N ALA A 350 3.64 -0.53 -12.74
CA ALA A 350 3.73 0.81 -13.30
C ALA A 350 4.56 0.89 -14.59
N SER A 351 5.44 -0.08 -14.85
CA SER A 351 6.24 -0.10 -16.09
C SER A 351 5.39 -0.34 -17.34
N GLY A 352 4.25 -1.02 -17.23
CA GLY A 352 3.42 -1.41 -18.38
C GLY A 352 4.03 -2.50 -19.26
N ASP A 353 5.15 -3.11 -18.86
CA ASP A 353 5.85 -4.14 -19.64
C ASP A 353 5.16 -5.51 -19.60
N TYR A 354 4.23 -5.73 -18.68
CA TYR A 354 3.56 -7.00 -18.44
C TYR A 354 2.05 -6.82 -18.33
N ASP A 355 1.29 -7.84 -18.74
CA ASP A 355 -0.15 -7.93 -18.55
C ASP A 355 -0.53 -8.20 -17.08
N VAL A 356 -0.39 -7.16 -16.24
CA VAL A 356 -0.71 -7.24 -14.82
C VAL A 356 -2.23 -7.21 -14.61
N ARG A 357 -2.75 -8.26 -13.98
CA ARG A 357 -4.20 -8.48 -13.73
C ARG A 357 -4.62 -8.33 -12.27
N GLY A 358 -3.67 -8.09 -11.37
CA GLY A 358 -3.96 -7.78 -9.98
C GLY A 358 -2.69 -7.53 -9.17
N LEU A 359 -2.83 -6.73 -8.11
CA LEU A 359 -1.72 -6.38 -7.22
C LEU A 359 -2.15 -6.38 -5.75
N ALA A 360 -1.34 -6.98 -4.88
CA ALA A 360 -1.46 -6.84 -3.44
C ALA A 360 -0.12 -6.42 -2.82
N SER A 361 -0.09 -5.32 -2.08
CA SER A 361 1.11 -4.84 -1.40
C SER A 361 0.87 -4.75 0.10
N PHE A 362 1.73 -5.38 0.90
CA PHE A 362 1.68 -5.34 2.36
C PHE A 362 2.89 -4.61 2.90
N GLY A 363 2.69 -3.42 3.46
CA GLY A 363 3.74 -2.60 4.05
C GLY A 363 4.73 -2.02 3.03
N GLY A 364 4.40 -2.03 1.74
CA GLY A 364 5.29 -1.53 0.70
C GLY A 364 5.28 0.00 0.56
N PRO A 365 6.45 0.65 0.33
CA PRO A 365 6.55 2.08 0.05
C PRO A 365 6.06 2.39 -1.37
N THR A 366 4.75 2.34 -1.58
CA THR A 366 4.10 2.42 -2.91
C THR A 366 3.50 3.80 -3.20
N GLY A 367 3.54 4.72 -2.24
CA GLY A 367 2.78 5.97 -2.26
C GLY A 367 2.88 6.78 -3.54
N GLN A 368 4.09 6.92 -4.08
CA GLN A 368 4.35 7.73 -5.28
C GLN A 368 4.55 6.89 -6.55
N VAL A 369 4.14 5.62 -6.55
CA VAL A 369 4.16 4.75 -7.73
C VAL A 369 2.78 4.76 -8.38
N ASP A 370 2.70 5.25 -9.61
CA ASP A 370 1.45 5.36 -10.38
C ASP A 370 1.06 3.99 -10.94
N LEU A 371 0.06 3.35 -10.34
CA LEU A 371 -0.40 2.04 -10.78
C LEU A 371 -1.30 2.15 -12.03
N PRO A 372 -1.24 1.18 -12.96
CA PRO A 372 -2.09 1.22 -14.15
C PRO A 372 -3.58 1.21 -13.80
N HIS A 373 -4.35 2.06 -14.49
CA HIS A 373 -5.80 2.12 -14.36
C HIS A 373 -6.46 0.76 -14.66
N GLY A 374 -7.50 0.43 -13.91
CA GLY A 374 -8.29 -0.79 -14.10
C GLY A 374 -7.65 -2.08 -13.58
N VAL A 375 -6.43 -2.03 -13.01
CA VAL A 375 -5.82 -3.16 -12.31
C VAL A 375 -6.41 -3.26 -10.90
N PRO A 376 -7.06 -4.38 -10.52
CA PRO A 376 -7.51 -4.60 -9.15
C PRO A 376 -6.31 -4.59 -8.20
N ALA A 377 -6.25 -3.60 -7.32
CA ALA A 377 -5.11 -3.41 -6.42
C ALA A 377 -5.57 -3.21 -4.97
N VAL A 378 -4.88 -3.85 -4.04
CA VAL A 378 -4.99 -3.59 -2.59
C VAL A 378 -3.63 -3.18 -2.04
N LEU A 379 -3.59 -2.05 -1.33
CA LEU A 379 -2.40 -1.50 -0.69
C LEU A 379 -2.67 -1.48 0.82
N VAL A 380 -1.92 -2.26 1.57
CA VAL A 380 -2.08 -2.41 3.01
C VAL A 380 -0.92 -1.70 3.71
N GLU A 381 -1.23 -0.71 4.54
CA GLU A 381 -0.26 0.07 5.31
C GLU A 381 -0.66 0.11 6.78
N HIS A 382 0.33 0.23 7.66
CA HIS A 382 0.07 0.62 9.03
C HIS A 382 0.36 2.11 9.23
N SER A 383 -0.52 2.83 9.91
CA SER A 383 -0.36 4.27 10.16
C SER A 383 0.77 4.58 11.13
N ASP A 384 1.18 3.59 11.92
CA ASP A 384 2.31 3.58 12.83
C ASP A 384 3.52 2.80 12.28
N ASP A 385 3.61 2.61 10.97
CA ASP A 385 4.74 1.98 10.28
C ASP A 385 5.47 2.99 9.39
N LEU A 386 6.77 3.17 9.68
CA LEU A 386 7.61 4.11 8.94
C LEU A 386 7.87 3.70 7.49
N VAL A 387 7.85 2.39 7.16
CA VAL A 387 8.30 1.93 5.83
C VAL A 387 7.34 2.36 4.72
N PRO A 388 6.02 2.13 4.81
CA PRO A 388 5.08 2.72 3.86
C PRO A 388 5.15 4.25 3.81
N ALA A 389 5.37 4.90 4.97
CA ALA A 389 5.49 6.36 5.05
C ALA A 389 6.71 6.91 4.30
N LEU A 390 7.80 6.13 4.20
CA LEU A 390 8.93 6.49 3.35
C LEU A 390 8.55 6.53 1.87
N GLY A 391 7.46 5.87 1.44
CA GLY A 391 6.93 5.97 0.08
C GLY A 391 6.11 7.24 -0.19
N GLY A 392 5.90 8.11 0.80
CA GLY A 392 5.07 9.31 0.70
C GLY A 392 3.57 9.04 0.83
N GLU A 393 2.73 10.02 0.52
CA GLU A 393 1.27 9.83 0.43
C GLU A 393 0.93 8.88 -0.72
N GLN A 394 -0.18 8.17 -0.62
CA GLN A 394 -0.74 7.41 -1.74
C GLN A 394 -1.28 8.35 -2.82
N ALA A 395 -0.70 8.30 -4.02
CA ALA A 395 -1.18 8.99 -5.22
C ALA A 395 -2.22 8.14 -5.98
N ASN A 396 -2.28 6.84 -5.68
CA ASN A 396 -3.21 5.90 -6.29
C ASN A 396 -4.66 6.19 -5.84
N SER A 397 -5.54 6.42 -6.81
CA SER A 397 -6.96 6.73 -6.55
C SER A 397 -7.91 5.56 -6.81
N GLU A 398 -7.47 4.53 -7.54
CA GLU A 398 -8.29 3.34 -7.86
C GLU A 398 -7.98 2.12 -7.00
N ALA A 399 -6.81 2.09 -6.35
CA ALA A 399 -6.43 1.01 -5.46
C ALA A 399 -7.22 1.10 -4.14
N VAL A 400 -7.64 -0.05 -3.61
CA VAL A 400 -8.19 -0.14 -2.25
C VAL A 400 -7.05 0.03 -1.26
N LEU A 401 -7.15 1.06 -0.42
CA LEU A 401 -6.18 1.35 0.62
C LEU A 401 -6.72 0.85 1.96
N VAL A 402 -5.94 0.00 2.62
CA VAL A 402 -6.21 -0.50 3.97
C VAL A 402 -5.19 0.10 4.90
N ARG A 403 -5.66 0.83 5.91
CA ARG A 403 -4.84 1.37 6.99
C ARG A 403 -5.22 0.77 8.33
N ARG A 404 -4.22 0.57 9.18
CA ARG A 404 -4.43 0.13 10.57
C ARG A 404 -3.38 0.76 11.48
N ASP A 405 -3.79 1.19 12.66
CA ASP A 405 -2.89 1.53 13.76
C ASP A 405 -2.62 0.25 14.57
N VAL A 406 -1.46 -0.37 14.38
CA VAL A 406 -1.15 -1.69 14.97
C VAL A 406 -1.17 -1.60 16.47
N TYR A 407 -0.64 -0.54 17.07
CA TYR A 407 -0.58 -0.44 18.52
C TYR A 407 -1.74 0.35 19.11
N GLY A 408 -2.22 1.43 18.48
CA GLY A 408 -3.40 2.16 18.97
C GLY A 408 -3.25 2.67 20.40
N GLY A 409 -2.00 3.01 20.79
CA GLY A 409 -1.63 3.37 22.17
C GLY A 409 -1.36 2.20 23.13
N ARG A 410 -1.40 0.94 22.65
CA ARG A 410 -0.96 -0.26 23.40
C ARG A 410 0.56 -0.31 23.55
N GLU A 411 1.04 -1.22 24.38
CA GLU A 411 2.49 -1.44 24.56
C GLU A 411 3.14 -1.90 23.25
N VAL A 412 4.16 -1.15 22.84
CA VAL A 412 4.95 -1.44 21.64
C VAL A 412 5.90 -2.61 21.91
N SER A 413 5.94 -3.57 20.98
CA SER A 413 6.85 -4.71 21.12
C SER A 413 8.31 -4.25 21.16
N LYS A 414 9.08 -4.91 22.03
CA LYS A 414 10.53 -4.72 22.15
C LYS A 414 11.31 -5.89 21.54
N GLU A 415 10.60 -6.90 21.03
CA GLU A 415 11.21 -8.08 20.40
C GLU A 415 11.83 -7.67 19.06
N TRP A 416 11.07 -6.88 18.28
CA TRP A 416 11.42 -6.50 16.92
C TRP A 416 11.99 -5.09 16.81
N GLY A 417 12.81 -4.87 15.80
CA GLY A 417 13.10 -3.53 15.29
C GLY A 417 12.02 -3.10 14.33
N VAL A 418 11.52 -1.88 14.48
CA VAL A 418 10.39 -1.36 13.69
C VAL A 418 9.13 -2.24 13.82
N PRO A 419 8.57 -2.39 15.03
CA PRO A 419 7.58 -3.42 15.33
C PRO A 419 6.33 -3.40 14.45
N SER A 420 5.79 -2.23 14.13
CA SER A 420 4.60 -2.11 13.26
C SER A 420 4.85 -2.62 11.85
N HIS A 421 6.10 -2.63 11.41
CA HIS A 421 6.48 -3.14 10.10
C HIS A 421 6.58 -4.66 10.06
N HIS A 422 6.68 -5.35 11.21
CA HIS A 422 6.94 -6.78 11.25
C HIS A 422 5.84 -7.60 10.53
N ILE A 423 6.24 -8.62 9.78
CA ILE A 423 5.33 -9.37 8.89
C ILE A 423 4.15 -9.99 9.64
N GLU A 424 4.36 -10.44 10.88
CA GLU A 424 3.28 -10.99 11.71
C GLU A 424 2.15 -9.99 11.95
N ASN A 425 2.45 -8.70 12.02
CA ASN A 425 1.42 -7.67 12.17
C ASN A 425 0.64 -7.50 10.86
N TYR A 426 1.29 -7.64 9.71
CA TYR A 426 0.61 -7.66 8.41
C TYR A 426 -0.22 -8.93 8.19
N ILE A 427 0.24 -10.09 8.68
CA ILE A 427 -0.55 -11.33 8.67
C ILE A 427 -1.82 -11.15 9.52
N LYS A 428 -1.70 -10.55 10.71
CA LYS A 428 -2.88 -10.21 11.54
C LYS A 428 -3.82 -9.25 10.82
N THR A 429 -3.28 -8.24 10.12
CA THR A 429 -4.06 -7.29 9.33
C THR A 429 -4.76 -7.98 8.16
N ALA A 430 -4.08 -8.88 7.43
CA ALA A 430 -4.69 -9.68 6.38
C ALA A 430 -5.87 -10.51 6.92
N HIS A 431 -5.71 -11.13 8.10
CA HIS A 431 -6.80 -11.88 8.73
C HIS A 431 -8.00 -10.99 9.10
N LEU A 432 -7.74 -9.76 9.57
CA LEU A 432 -8.79 -8.76 9.79
C LEU A 432 -9.47 -8.37 8.46
N MET A 433 -8.72 -8.24 7.37
CA MET A 433 -9.29 -7.93 6.05
C MET A 433 -10.27 -9.03 5.62
N ASP A 434 -9.86 -10.30 5.75
CA ASP A 434 -10.65 -11.48 5.39
C ASP A 434 -11.96 -11.59 6.20
N THR A 435 -11.96 -11.07 7.43
CA THR A 435 -13.11 -11.15 8.36
C THR A 435 -13.89 -9.85 8.53
N SER A 436 -13.47 -8.77 7.88
CA SER A 436 -14.00 -7.41 8.07
C SER A 436 -15.46 -7.23 7.62
N GLY A 437 -15.89 -7.99 6.61
CA GLY A 437 -17.18 -7.79 5.94
C GLY A 437 -17.24 -6.54 5.05
N SER A 438 -16.11 -5.86 4.79
CA SER A 438 -16.06 -4.70 3.89
C SER A 438 -16.39 -5.13 2.44
N PRO A 439 -17.37 -4.48 1.78
CA PRO A 439 -17.70 -4.76 0.38
C PRO A 439 -16.52 -4.54 -0.57
N GLN A 440 -15.73 -3.46 -0.40
CA GLN A 440 -14.58 -3.13 -1.24
C GLN A 440 -13.51 -4.23 -1.17
N LEU A 441 -13.23 -4.71 0.05
CA LEU A 441 -12.27 -5.79 0.24
C LEU A 441 -12.79 -7.10 -0.33
N GLY A 442 -14.08 -7.40 -0.16
CA GLY A 442 -14.70 -8.59 -0.76
C GLY A 442 -14.69 -8.56 -2.29
N GLU A 443 -15.03 -7.43 -2.91
CA GLU A 443 -15.02 -7.26 -4.36
C GLU A 443 -13.61 -7.33 -4.95
N THR A 444 -12.64 -6.71 -4.28
CA THR A 444 -11.24 -6.75 -4.70
C THR A 444 -10.69 -8.16 -4.56
N LEU A 445 -10.98 -8.85 -3.45
CA LEU A 445 -10.58 -10.23 -3.23
C LEU A 445 -11.17 -11.15 -4.31
N ALA A 446 -12.45 -11.02 -4.62
CA ALA A 446 -13.09 -11.82 -5.66
C ALA A 446 -12.44 -11.64 -7.04
N LYS A 447 -12.03 -10.40 -7.41
CA LYS A 447 -11.27 -10.14 -8.64
C LYS A 447 -9.89 -10.78 -8.61
N LEU A 448 -9.22 -10.74 -7.46
CA LEU A 448 -7.91 -11.36 -7.26
C LEU A 448 -7.98 -12.90 -7.25
N ASP A 449 -9.06 -13.51 -6.76
CA ASP A 449 -9.26 -14.97 -6.72
C ASP A 449 -9.62 -15.54 -8.09
N ALA A 450 -10.48 -14.82 -8.83
CA ALA A 450 -10.93 -15.22 -10.17
C ALA A 450 -9.77 -15.44 -11.17
N PHE A 451 -8.60 -14.89 -10.87
CA PHE A 451 -7.37 -15.12 -11.64
C PHE A 451 -6.99 -16.61 -11.71
N THR A 452 -7.32 -17.41 -10.70
CA THR A 452 -6.99 -18.84 -10.64
C THR A 452 -8.18 -19.76 -10.95
N ASP A 453 -9.35 -19.19 -11.27
CA ASP A 453 -10.54 -19.96 -11.62
C ASP A 453 -10.34 -20.79 -12.89
N GLY A 454 -10.71 -22.07 -12.81
CA GLY A 454 -10.61 -23.02 -13.92
C GLY A 454 -9.17 -23.34 -14.33
N THR A 455 -8.19 -23.09 -13.46
CA THR A 455 -6.77 -23.35 -13.72
C THR A 455 -6.24 -24.54 -12.95
N THR A 456 -5.12 -25.11 -13.42
CA THR A 456 -4.35 -26.11 -12.67
C THR A 456 -3.00 -25.52 -12.28
N LEU A 457 -2.64 -25.54 -10.99
CA LEU A 457 -1.31 -25.14 -10.56
C LEU A 457 -0.29 -26.21 -11.00
N GLU A 458 0.59 -25.87 -11.93
CA GLU A 458 1.59 -26.77 -12.50
C GLU A 458 2.89 -26.75 -11.69
N THR A 459 3.38 -25.55 -11.39
CA THR A 459 4.66 -25.35 -10.71
C THR A 459 4.58 -24.25 -9.66
N SER A 460 5.37 -24.40 -8.61
CA SER A 460 5.61 -23.37 -7.59
C SER A 460 7.12 -23.33 -7.34
N THR A 461 7.81 -22.31 -7.83
CA THR A 461 9.28 -22.26 -7.84
C THR A 461 9.78 -21.04 -7.06
N LEU A 462 10.75 -21.26 -6.17
CA LEU A 462 11.48 -20.22 -5.44
C LEU A 462 12.73 -19.84 -6.22
N TYR A 463 13.10 -18.56 -6.20
CA TYR A 463 14.28 -18.03 -6.87
C TYR A 463 15.13 -17.22 -5.89
N THR A 464 16.44 -17.45 -5.94
CA THR A 464 17.47 -16.76 -5.15
C THR A 464 18.44 -16.06 -6.08
N PHE A 465 18.65 -14.76 -5.86
CA PHE A 465 19.56 -13.92 -6.63
C PHE A 465 20.68 -13.36 -5.76
N GLU A 466 21.81 -13.09 -6.42
CA GLU A 466 22.92 -12.33 -5.86
C GLU A 466 23.34 -11.21 -6.82
N ARG A 467 23.87 -10.13 -6.27
CA ARG A 467 24.60 -9.10 -6.99
C ARG A 467 25.88 -9.68 -7.61
N THR A 468 26.15 -9.31 -8.85
CA THR A 468 27.45 -9.55 -9.50
C THR A 468 28.47 -8.53 -8.99
N SER A 469 29.73 -8.94 -8.86
CA SER A 469 30.83 -8.00 -8.60
C SER A 469 30.88 -6.93 -9.70
N GLY A 470 30.84 -5.67 -9.27
CA GLY A 470 30.96 -4.48 -10.13
C GLY A 470 32.38 -4.16 -10.54
#